data_AF-A0A7V9QL11-F1
#
_entry.id   AF-A0A7V9QL11-F1
#
_cell.length_a   1.000
_cell.length_b   1.000
_cell.length_c   1.000
_cell.angle_alpha   90.00
_cell.angle_beta   90.00
_cell.angle_gamma   90.00
#
_symmetry.space_group_name_H-M   'P 1'
#
loop_
_entity.id
_entity.type
_entity.pdbx_description
1 polymer ?
#
loop_
_entity_poly.entity_id
_entity_poly.type
_entity_poly.pdbx_seq_one_letter_code
_entity_poly.pdbx_strand_id
1 'polypeptide(L)'
;MLRLSPRLARTLLIPIALASAAPQLGAQRLSDSTESGKIVHPHPRALILGIVGALLGGVAGLAFSKGGGQRGAGMAVVGAAGGGLGGFFIGRQLDERRAMAFRGAPSLKIPNVEVALDGEPNVLTVRDGTAAVGGSSGVELFSAMDPHLTSLGTRAGGLHGIGAIDLAPHSSWLALGSRTGLYIYPPQRGPGVLVKRATVAAIAAADTRIYIATDNRVESIPVSADSERAWPGTTLAAPVRDIAIDEGRAVLWASTDRDLVALRITGDSLVVIGTVPLPGIGLRVVIDRSLAAVAMGEKGVALIDIADPVHPKTRASWTDARFAYDVSIDGQRLFVAAGPEGVYLVNISGDTPKTIGLARSLGFASAIASHDGHTFILDRRTNALRRIVSTY
;
A
#
# COMPACT_ATOMS: atom_id res chain seq x y z
N MET A 1 -45.00 -49.95 -3.56
CA MET A 1 -43.93 -50.17 -4.57
C MET A 1 -44.33 -49.48 -5.87
N LEU A 2 -43.92 -48.23 -6.09
CA LEU A 2 -44.17 -47.52 -7.35
C LEU A 2 -42.96 -47.72 -8.28
N ARG A 3 -43.16 -48.50 -9.35
CA ARG A 3 -42.19 -48.67 -10.44
C ARG A 3 -42.12 -47.38 -11.26
N LEU A 4 -41.02 -46.65 -11.13
CA LEU A 4 -40.64 -45.57 -12.04
C LEU A 4 -40.32 -46.15 -13.42
N SER A 5 -40.85 -45.53 -14.47
CA SER A 5 -40.60 -45.95 -15.84
C SER A 5 -39.16 -45.61 -16.28
N PRO A 6 -38.50 -46.46 -17.09
CA PRO A 6 -37.07 -46.32 -17.43
C PRO A 6 -36.72 -45.08 -18.28
N ARG A 7 -37.72 -44.31 -18.74
CA ARG A 7 -37.50 -43.04 -19.46
C ARG A 7 -37.34 -41.84 -18.52
N LEU A 8 -37.90 -41.87 -17.30
CA LEU A 8 -37.75 -40.78 -16.31
C LEU A 8 -36.41 -40.84 -15.56
N ALA A 9 -35.80 -42.02 -15.42
CA ALA A 9 -34.47 -42.17 -14.85
C ALA A 9 -33.37 -41.60 -15.76
N ARG A 10 -33.56 -41.63 -17.09
CA ARG A 10 -32.56 -41.14 -18.07
C ARG A 10 -32.54 -39.61 -18.23
N THR A 11 -33.66 -38.92 -18.05
CA THR A 11 -33.73 -37.45 -18.12
C THR A 11 -33.26 -36.74 -16.85
N LEU A 12 -33.21 -37.44 -15.71
CA LEU A 12 -32.65 -36.95 -14.44
C LEU A 12 -31.14 -37.20 -14.28
N LEU A 13 -30.55 -38.12 -15.05
CA LEU A 13 -29.12 -38.44 -14.98
C LEU A 13 -28.22 -37.52 -15.82
N ILE A 14 -28.76 -36.88 -16.87
CA ILE A 14 -27.98 -36.01 -17.77
C ILE A 14 -27.69 -34.61 -17.17
N PRO A 15 -28.58 -33.96 -16.38
CA PRO A 15 -28.27 -32.68 -15.73
C PRO A 15 -27.32 -32.82 -14.54
N ILE A 16 -27.29 -33.99 -13.89
CA ILE A 16 -26.37 -34.30 -12.78
C ILE A 16 -24.94 -34.49 -13.31
N ALA A 17 -24.79 -35.01 -14.53
CA ALA A 17 -23.49 -35.18 -15.18
C ALA A 17 -22.84 -33.86 -15.66
N LEU A 18 -23.63 -32.85 -16.07
CA LEU A 18 -23.08 -31.53 -16.43
C LEU A 18 -22.73 -30.67 -15.21
N ALA A 19 -23.46 -30.80 -14.09
CA ALA A 19 -23.11 -30.14 -12.84
C ALA A 19 -21.88 -30.76 -12.14
N SER A 20 -21.56 -32.02 -12.43
CA SER A 20 -20.34 -32.71 -11.94
C SER A 20 -19.10 -32.53 -12.82
N ALA A 21 -19.21 -31.90 -14.00
CA ALA A 21 -18.07 -31.69 -14.91
C ALA A 21 -17.31 -30.38 -14.66
N ALA A 22 -17.98 -29.34 -14.15
CA ALA A 22 -17.34 -28.07 -13.77
C ALA A 22 -16.28 -28.18 -12.64
N PRO A 23 -16.42 -29.06 -11.61
CA PRO A 23 -15.37 -29.26 -10.61
C PRO A 23 -14.16 -30.04 -11.13
N GLN A 24 -14.26 -30.79 -12.23
CA GLN A 24 -13.14 -31.61 -12.74
C GLN A 24 -12.09 -30.80 -13.52
N LEU A 25 -12.50 -29.75 -14.23
CA LEU A 25 -11.58 -28.79 -14.87
C LEU A 25 -10.82 -27.93 -13.84
N GLY A 26 -11.41 -27.71 -12.65
CA GLY A 26 -10.72 -27.10 -11.52
C GLY A 26 -9.77 -28.07 -10.79
N ALA A 27 -10.17 -29.34 -10.65
CA ALA A 27 -9.36 -30.38 -10.00
C ALA A 27 -8.09 -30.74 -10.78
N GLN A 28 -8.12 -30.75 -12.13
CA GLN A 28 -6.92 -30.98 -12.95
C GLN A 28 -5.91 -29.82 -12.89
N ARG A 29 -6.36 -28.57 -12.70
CA ARG A 29 -5.45 -27.44 -12.44
C ARG A 29 -4.89 -27.41 -11.00
N LEU A 30 -5.53 -28.12 -10.07
CA LEU A 30 -5.09 -28.24 -8.68
C LEU A 30 -4.06 -29.38 -8.49
N SER A 31 -4.10 -30.41 -9.33
CA SER A 31 -3.10 -31.50 -9.33
C SER A 31 -1.74 -31.08 -9.91
N ASP A 32 -1.70 -30.04 -10.77
CA ASP A 32 -0.42 -29.51 -11.29
C ASP A 32 0.28 -28.55 -10.32
N SER A 33 -0.42 -28.07 -9.27
CA SER A 33 0.15 -27.15 -8.29
C SER A 33 0.74 -27.81 -7.04
N THR A 34 0.74 -29.15 -6.97
CA THR A 34 1.23 -29.88 -5.78
C THR A 34 2.76 -30.04 -5.73
N GLU A 35 3.50 -29.53 -6.71
CA GLU A 35 4.98 -29.55 -6.73
C GLU A 35 5.65 -28.32 -6.06
N SER A 36 4.90 -27.36 -5.54
CA SER A 36 5.47 -26.25 -4.76
C SER A 36 4.76 -26.18 -3.42
N GLY A 37 5.50 -26.42 -2.33
CA GLY A 37 5.02 -26.53 -0.94
C GLY A 37 4.37 -25.26 -0.37
N LYS A 38 3.31 -24.77 -1.02
CA LYS A 38 2.37 -23.78 -0.50
C LYS A 38 1.18 -24.54 0.04
N ILE A 39 0.93 -24.39 1.34
CA ILE A 39 -0.31 -24.83 1.96
C ILE A 39 -1.44 -23.98 1.36
N VAL A 40 -2.12 -24.50 0.34
CA VAL A 40 -3.37 -23.92 -0.15
C VAL A 40 -4.46 -24.42 0.78
N HIS A 41 -4.91 -23.57 1.69
CA HIS A 41 -6.16 -23.84 2.40
C HIS A 41 -7.29 -23.84 1.36
N PRO A 42 -8.03 -24.95 1.16
CA PRO A 42 -9.24 -24.88 0.37
C PRO A 42 -10.16 -23.83 0.99
N HIS A 43 -10.94 -23.13 0.17
CA HIS A 43 -11.92 -22.12 0.60
C HIS A 43 -13.27 -22.80 0.89
N PRO A 44 -13.49 -23.41 2.08
CA PRO A 44 -14.69 -24.21 2.31
C PRO A 44 -15.95 -23.35 2.24
N ARG A 45 -15.89 -22.05 2.54
CA ARG A 45 -17.09 -21.21 2.70
C ARG A 45 -17.59 -20.67 1.39
N ALA A 46 -16.69 -20.31 0.47
CA ALA A 46 -17.06 -20.02 -0.92
C ALA A 46 -17.88 -21.17 -1.51
N LEU A 47 -17.42 -22.41 -1.30
CA LEU A 47 -18.10 -23.59 -1.82
C LEU A 47 -19.40 -23.88 -1.05
N ILE A 48 -19.39 -23.81 0.29
CA ILE A 48 -20.59 -24.02 1.12
C ILE A 48 -21.68 -22.98 0.81
N LEU A 49 -21.34 -21.70 0.77
CA LEU A 49 -22.31 -20.64 0.52
C LEU A 49 -22.77 -20.64 -0.94
N GLY A 50 -21.92 -21.05 -1.89
CA GLY A 50 -22.35 -21.32 -3.26
C GLY A 50 -23.42 -22.41 -3.34
N ILE A 51 -23.25 -23.52 -2.60
CA ILE A 51 -24.28 -24.57 -2.54
C ILE A 51 -25.57 -24.06 -1.90
N VAL A 52 -25.48 -23.35 -0.76
CA VAL A 52 -26.65 -22.78 -0.07
C VAL A 52 -27.40 -21.79 -0.97
N GLY A 53 -26.66 -20.92 -1.67
CA GLY A 53 -27.22 -19.96 -2.61
C GLY A 53 -27.93 -20.65 -3.78
N ALA A 54 -27.37 -21.73 -4.32
CA ALA A 54 -28.00 -22.49 -5.39
C ALA A 54 -29.32 -23.14 -4.95
N LEU A 55 -29.38 -23.67 -3.74
CA LEU A 55 -30.61 -24.24 -3.17
C LEU A 55 -31.70 -23.18 -3.00
N LEU A 56 -31.37 -22.03 -2.40
CA LEU A 56 -32.33 -20.94 -2.19
C LEU A 56 -32.81 -20.34 -3.50
N GLY A 57 -31.90 -20.12 -4.45
CA GLY A 57 -32.22 -19.60 -5.77
C GLY A 57 -33.11 -20.55 -6.58
N GLY A 58 -32.88 -21.86 -6.49
CA GLY A 58 -33.73 -22.86 -7.13
C GLY A 58 -35.15 -22.90 -6.57
N VAL A 59 -35.31 -22.81 -5.25
CA VAL A 59 -36.62 -22.73 -4.59
C VAL A 59 -37.37 -21.46 -4.97
N ALA A 60 -36.69 -20.31 -5.00
CA ALA A 60 -37.29 -19.06 -5.45
C ALA A 60 -37.72 -19.15 -6.93
N GLY A 61 -36.86 -19.70 -7.81
CA GLY A 61 -37.17 -19.90 -9.22
C GLY A 61 -38.41 -20.78 -9.46
N LEU A 62 -38.62 -21.79 -8.62
CA LEU A 62 -39.86 -22.60 -8.62
C LEU A 62 -41.08 -21.81 -8.12
N ALA A 63 -40.93 -21.00 -7.08
CA ALA A 63 -42.03 -20.20 -6.51
C ALA A 63 -42.52 -19.09 -7.45
N PHE A 64 -41.62 -18.48 -8.23
CA PHE A 64 -41.96 -17.46 -9.24
C PHE A 64 -42.52 -18.05 -10.54
N SER A 65 -42.32 -19.35 -10.77
CA SER A 65 -42.96 -20.08 -11.85
C SER A 65 -44.42 -20.42 -11.49
N LYS A 66 -45.31 -19.44 -11.59
CA LYS A 66 -46.76 -19.70 -11.59
C LYS A 66 -47.16 -20.45 -12.87
N GLY A 67 -47.05 -21.78 -12.83
CA GLY A 67 -47.47 -22.68 -13.92
C GLY A 67 -46.59 -23.91 -14.00
N GLY A 68 -47.02 -25.02 -13.40
CA GLY A 68 -46.33 -26.30 -13.47
C GLY A 68 -46.13 -26.76 -14.92
N GLY A 69 -44.88 -26.91 -15.34
CA GLY A 69 -44.48 -27.31 -16.69
C GLY A 69 -42.99 -27.05 -16.95
N GLN A 70 -42.50 -27.34 -18.17
CA GLN A 70 -41.08 -27.16 -18.55
C GLN A 70 -40.52 -25.76 -18.25
N ARG A 71 -41.36 -24.72 -18.26
CA ARG A 71 -40.97 -23.34 -17.92
C ARG A 71 -40.58 -23.16 -16.44
N GLY A 72 -41.20 -23.91 -15.53
CA GLY A 72 -40.85 -23.87 -14.11
C GLY A 72 -39.55 -24.56 -13.76
N ALA A 73 -39.26 -25.67 -14.45
CA ALA A 73 -37.95 -26.30 -14.36
C ALA A 73 -36.85 -25.38 -14.90
N GLY A 74 -37.10 -24.65 -15.99
CA GLY A 74 -36.16 -23.65 -16.53
C GLY A 74 -35.87 -22.51 -15.54
N MET A 75 -36.91 -21.95 -14.91
CA MET A 75 -36.75 -20.87 -13.92
C MET A 75 -36.05 -21.34 -12.64
N ALA A 76 -36.25 -22.60 -12.23
CA ALA A 76 -35.52 -23.21 -11.12
C ALA A 76 -34.01 -23.31 -11.41
N VAL A 77 -33.63 -23.69 -12.63
CA VAL A 77 -32.22 -23.79 -13.04
C VAL A 77 -31.56 -22.42 -13.07
N VAL A 78 -32.24 -21.42 -13.64
CA VAL A 78 -31.73 -20.03 -13.67
C VAL A 78 -31.59 -19.47 -12.25
N GLY A 79 -32.59 -19.70 -11.39
CA GLY A 79 -32.55 -19.29 -9.99
C GLY A 79 -31.40 -19.96 -9.24
N ALA A 80 -31.20 -21.26 -9.41
CA ALA A 80 -30.10 -21.99 -8.77
C ALA A 80 -28.72 -21.52 -9.24
N ALA A 81 -28.55 -21.24 -10.53
CA ALA A 81 -27.31 -20.71 -11.06
C ALA A 81 -27.00 -19.31 -10.49
N GLY A 82 -27.99 -18.41 -10.49
CA GLY A 82 -27.84 -17.05 -9.97
C GLY A 82 -27.57 -17.01 -8.47
N GLY A 83 -28.35 -17.78 -7.69
CA GLY A 83 -28.14 -17.92 -6.26
C GLY A 83 -26.79 -18.58 -5.93
N GLY A 84 -26.37 -19.58 -6.70
CA GLY A 84 -25.09 -20.26 -6.49
C GLY A 84 -23.88 -19.37 -6.73
N LEU A 85 -23.90 -18.57 -7.79
CA LEU A 85 -22.87 -17.56 -8.03
C LEU A 85 -22.86 -16.50 -6.91
N GLY A 86 -24.04 -15.98 -6.53
CA GLY A 86 -24.15 -15.00 -5.44
C GLY A 86 -23.58 -15.52 -4.12
N GLY A 87 -23.95 -16.75 -3.74
CA GLY A 87 -23.43 -17.42 -2.55
C GLY A 87 -21.92 -17.68 -2.61
N PHE A 88 -21.40 -18.08 -3.78
CA PHE A 88 -19.97 -18.33 -3.99
C PHE A 88 -19.14 -17.06 -3.81
N PHE A 89 -19.57 -15.93 -4.41
CA PHE A 89 -18.85 -14.66 -4.26
C PHE A 89 -18.90 -14.12 -2.83
N ILE A 90 -20.04 -14.23 -2.14
CA ILE A 90 -20.16 -13.87 -0.71
C ILE A 90 -19.20 -14.74 0.13
N GLY A 91 -19.18 -16.05 -0.11
CA GLY A 91 -18.31 -16.96 0.63
C GLY A 91 -16.83 -16.74 0.33
N ARG A 92 -16.47 -16.42 -0.92
CA ARG A 92 -15.11 -16.03 -1.30
C ARG A 92 -14.66 -14.78 -0.57
N GLN A 93 -15.52 -13.76 -0.49
CA GLN A 93 -15.21 -12.53 0.24
C GLN A 93 -15.01 -12.79 1.75
N LEU A 94 -15.79 -13.70 2.34
CA LEU A 94 -15.62 -14.12 3.74
C LEU A 94 -14.35 -14.94 3.98
N ASP A 95 -13.98 -15.79 3.01
CA ASP A 95 -12.74 -16.55 3.05
C ASP A 95 -11.50 -15.63 2.90
N GLU A 96 -11.55 -14.64 2.01
CA GLU A 96 -10.53 -13.59 1.88
C GLU A 96 -10.39 -12.79 3.20
N ARG A 97 -11.51 -12.38 3.82
CA ARG A 97 -11.50 -11.73 5.14
C ARG A 97 -10.88 -12.59 6.24
N ARG A 98 -11.06 -13.91 6.19
CA ARG A 98 -10.45 -14.83 7.16
C ARG A 98 -8.99 -15.13 6.86
N ALA A 99 -8.59 -15.22 5.60
CA ALA A 99 -7.18 -15.32 5.23
C ALA A 99 -6.40 -14.08 5.72
N MET A 100 -7.00 -12.89 5.66
CA MET A 100 -6.47 -11.67 6.29
C MET A 100 -6.47 -11.73 7.83
N ALA A 101 -7.34 -12.55 8.43
CA ALA A 101 -7.37 -12.76 9.88
C ALA A 101 -6.28 -13.74 10.39
N PHE A 102 -5.77 -14.64 9.52
CA PHE A 102 -4.96 -15.80 9.93
C PHE A 102 -3.45 -15.71 9.66
N ARG A 103 -2.87 -14.53 9.43
CA ARG A 103 -1.40 -14.34 9.35
C ARG A 103 -0.74 -14.18 10.73
N GLY A 104 -1.00 -15.08 11.66
CA GLY A 104 -0.19 -15.32 12.88
C GLY A 104 0.08 -14.16 13.86
N ALA A 105 -0.28 -12.91 13.55
CA ALA A 105 0.03 -11.74 14.34
C ALA A 105 -1.08 -11.44 15.36
N PRO A 106 -0.74 -11.15 16.62
CA PRO A 106 -1.70 -10.70 17.62
C PRO A 106 -2.49 -9.49 17.13
N SER A 107 -3.82 -9.49 17.30
CA SER A 107 -4.63 -8.32 16.95
C SER A 107 -4.36 -7.20 17.94
N LEU A 108 -4.02 -6.01 17.45
CA LEU A 108 -3.84 -4.80 18.25
C LEU A 108 -5.01 -3.86 18.02
N LYS A 109 -5.55 -3.29 19.12
CA LYS A 109 -6.50 -2.17 19.07
C LYS A 109 -5.78 -0.95 19.59
N ILE A 110 -5.46 -0.03 18.68
CA ILE A 110 -4.70 1.18 19.01
C ILE A 110 -5.65 2.38 18.98
N PRO A 111 -5.78 3.12 20.09
CA PRO A 111 -6.49 4.40 20.10
C PRO A 111 -5.88 5.35 19.08
N ASN A 112 -6.72 6.04 18.32
CA ASN A 112 -6.27 6.99 17.30
C ASN A 112 -7.16 8.24 17.30
N VAL A 113 -6.55 9.34 16.87
CA VAL A 113 -7.27 10.55 16.46
C VAL A 113 -7.46 10.46 14.95
N GLU A 114 -8.65 10.80 14.47
CA GLU A 114 -9.00 10.74 13.05
C GLU A 114 -9.55 12.08 12.57
N VAL A 115 -9.12 12.51 11.39
CA VAL A 115 -9.69 13.63 10.66
C VAL A 115 -10.02 13.19 9.23
N ALA A 116 -11.21 13.56 8.76
CA ALA A 116 -11.61 13.32 7.38
C ALA A 116 -10.89 14.29 6.44
N LEU A 117 -10.55 13.80 5.25
CA LEU A 117 -9.88 14.56 4.20
C LEU A 117 -10.89 14.91 3.10
N ASP A 118 -10.67 16.05 2.44
CA ASP A 118 -11.58 16.55 1.41
C ASP A 118 -11.45 15.79 0.08
N GLY A 119 -10.38 15.03 -0.13
CA GLY A 119 -10.10 14.30 -1.37
C GLY A 119 -9.57 12.89 -1.17
N GLU A 120 -9.31 12.19 -2.28
CA GLU A 120 -8.61 10.91 -2.26
C GLU A 120 -7.12 11.15 -1.91
N PRO A 121 -6.64 10.67 -0.76
CA PRO A 121 -5.26 10.89 -0.36
C PRO A 121 -4.33 9.91 -1.08
N ASN A 122 -3.10 10.35 -1.34
CA ASN A 122 -2.11 9.58 -2.07
C ASN A 122 -0.75 9.53 -1.37
N VAL A 123 -0.30 10.64 -0.80
CA VAL A 123 1.03 10.77 -0.19
C VAL A 123 0.96 11.56 1.12
N LEU A 124 1.83 11.22 2.07
CA LEU A 124 1.92 11.81 3.40
C LEU A 124 3.38 12.16 3.69
N THR A 125 3.61 13.33 4.27
CA THR A 125 4.86 13.67 4.94
C THR A 125 4.55 14.36 6.26
N VAL A 126 5.40 14.17 7.27
CA VAL A 126 5.27 14.80 8.58
C VAL A 126 6.64 15.31 8.99
N ARG A 127 6.74 16.62 9.25
CA ARG A 127 7.97 17.28 9.67
C ARG A 127 7.64 18.57 10.42
N ASP A 128 8.46 18.92 11.41
CA ASP A 128 8.38 20.18 12.16
C ASP A 128 6.97 20.52 12.65
N GLY A 129 6.31 19.52 13.26
CA GLY A 129 4.95 19.70 13.80
C GLY A 129 3.85 19.89 12.76
N THR A 130 4.13 19.69 11.46
CA THR A 130 3.15 19.78 10.38
C THR A 130 3.00 18.44 9.68
N ALA A 131 1.75 17.98 9.52
CA ALA A 131 1.41 16.85 8.67
C ALA A 131 0.83 17.37 7.36
N ALA A 132 1.41 16.97 6.23
CA ALA A 132 0.95 17.34 4.90
C ALA A 132 0.46 16.11 4.15
N VAL A 133 -0.76 16.20 3.62
CA VAL A 133 -1.43 15.11 2.90
C VAL A 133 -1.73 15.55 1.49
N GLY A 134 -1.03 14.96 0.52
CA GLY A 134 -1.25 15.20 -0.91
C GLY A 134 -2.27 14.25 -1.50
N GLY A 135 -3.16 14.76 -2.34
CA GLY A 135 -4.25 13.97 -2.92
C GLY A 135 -4.93 14.65 -4.11
N SER A 136 -6.16 14.25 -4.40
CA SER A 136 -6.96 14.80 -5.51
C SER A 136 -7.34 16.28 -5.33
N SER A 137 -7.42 16.75 -4.08
CA SER A 137 -7.88 18.08 -3.70
C SER A 137 -6.74 19.09 -3.46
N GLY A 138 -5.49 18.69 -3.72
CA GLY A 138 -4.29 19.48 -3.43
C GLY A 138 -3.48 18.86 -2.29
N VAL A 139 -2.92 19.70 -1.43
CA VAL A 139 -2.22 19.30 -0.20
C VAL A 139 -2.90 19.91 1.01
N GLU A 140 -3.53 19.07 1.82
CA GLU A 140 -4.15 19.46 3.09
C GLU A 140 -3.07 19.44 4.20
N LEU A 141 -2.98 20.53 4.96
CA LEU A 141 -2.01 20.70 6.03
C LEU A 141 -2.70 20.64 7.40
N PHE A 142 -2.08 19.97 8.35
CA PHE A 142 -2.58 19.80 9.71
C PHE A 142 -1.49 20.04 10.76
N SER A 143 -1.88 20.59 11.91
CA SER A 143 -1.00 20.65 13.07
C SER A 143 -0.81 19.25 13.64
N ALA A 144 0.39 18.69 13.47
CA ALA A 144 0.70 17.30 13.79
C ALA A 144 0.66 17.04 15.31
N MET A 145 0.96 18.06 16.12
CA MET A 145 1.00 17.95 17.59
C MET A 145 -0.30 18.34 18.27
N ASP A 146 -1.23 18.97 17.55
CA ASP A 146 -2.54 19.31 18.09
C ASP A 146 -3.34 18.03 18.43
N PRO A 147 -3.95 17.91 19.61
CA PRO A 147 -4.77 16.75 19.98
C PRO A 147 -5.87 16.37 18.98
N HIS A 148 -6.36 17.33 18.20
CA HIS A 148 -7.47 17.20 17.26
C HIS A 148 -7.07 17.25 15.79
N LEU A 149 -5.76 17.29 15.47
CA LEU A 149 -5.27 17.45 14.08
C LEU A 149 -5.91 18.68 13.40
N THR A 150 -5.83 19.85 14.05
CA THR A 150 -6.42 21.09 13.52
C THR A 150 -5.87 21.39 12.12
N SER A 151 -6.77 21.66 11.17
CA SER A 151 -6.40 22.03 9.80
C SER A 151 -5.68 23.40 9.78
N LEU A 152 -4.56 23.45 9.08
CA LEU A 152 -3.79 24.66 8.79
C LEU A 152 -4.16 25.25 7.41
N GLY A 153 -5.02 24.56 6.66
CA GLY A 153 -5.50 24.94 5.34
C GLY A 153 -4.99 24.04 4.21
N THR A 154 -5.44 24.34 3.00
CA THR A 154 -5.15 23.54 1.80
C THR A 154 -4.32 24.33 0.81
N ARG A 155 -3.27 23.72 0.28
CA ARG A 155 -2.36 24.27 -0.73
C ARG A 155 -2.49 23.51 -2.04
N ALA A 156 -1.98 24.10 -3.12
CA ALA A 156 -1.99 23.48 -4.45
C ALA A 156 -3.38 23.01 -4.93
N GLY A 157 -4.45 23.71 -4.54
CA GLY A 157 -5.81 23.44 -5.04
C GLY A 157 -5.85 23.50 -6.57
N GLY A 158 -6.46 22.49 -7.20
CA GLY A 158 -6.53 22.34 -8.66
C GLY A 158 -5.30 21.69 -9.30
N LEU A 159 -4.23 21.41 -8.55
CA LEU A 159 -3.11 20.61 -9.04
C LEU A 159 -3.45 19.12 -8.91
N HIS A 160 -3.46 18.40 -10.04
CA HIS A 160 -3.83 16.99 -10.07
C HIS A 160 -2.62 16.07 -10.19
N GLY A 161 -2.79 14.84 -9.70
CA GLY A 161 -1.75 13.80 -9.81
C GLY A 161 -0.54 14.09 -8.93
N ILE A 162 -0.76 14.64 -7.74
CA ILE A 162 0.26 14.84 -6.71
C ILE A 162 0.72 13.45 -6.24
N GLY A 163 1.98 13.14 -6.53
CA GLY A 163 2.58 11.82 -6.29
C GLY A 163 3.70 11.84 -5.26
N ALA A 164 4.34 12.99 -5.06
CA ALA A 164 5.42 13.17 -4.12
C ALA A 164 5.28 14.54 -3.46
N ILE A 165 5.49 14.61 -2.15
CA ILE A 165 5.54 15.86 -1.39
C ILE A 165 6.65 15.74 -0.37
N ASP A 166 7.29 16.86 -0.04
CA ASP A 166 8.11 16.93 1.16
C ASP A 166 8.08 18.34 1.76
N LEU A 167 8.23 18.42 3.08
CA LEU A 167 8.30 19.68 3.82
C LEU A 167 9.77 19.97 4.12
N ALA A 168 10.27 21.14 3.77
CA ALA A 168 11.63 21.50 4.14
C ALA A 168 11.76 21.66 5.66
N PRO A 169 12.82 21.12 6.26
CA PRO A 169 13.14 21.40 7.65
C PRO A 169 13.26 22.92 7.86
N HIS A 170 12.90 23.41 9.05
CA HIS A 170 13.05 24.77 9.62
C HIS A 170 12.39 25.95 8.86
N SER A 171 12.50 25.95 7.53
CA SER A 171 11.99 26.92 6.57
C SER A 171 10.55 26.63 6.13
N SER A 172 10.06 25.40 6.38
CA SER A 172 8.69 24.94 6.24
C SER A 172 8.05 25.13 4.85
N TRP A 173 8.81 25.40 3.80
CA TRP A 173 8.27 25.40 2.44
C TRP A 173 7.93 23.98 1.99
N LEU A 174 6.93 23.88 1.11
CA LEU A 174 6.37 22.63 0.64
C LEU A 174 6.84 22.38 -0.80
N ALA A 175 7.65 21.34 -1.00
CA ALA A 175 7.97 20.83 -2.32
C ALA A 175 6.95 19.79 -2.75
N LEU A 176 6.58 19.84 -4.03
CA LEU A 176 5.40 19.17 -4.53
C LEU A 176 5.63 18.66 -5.95
N GLY A 177 5.58 17.35 -6.12
CA GLY A 177 5.75 16.66 -7.38
C GLY A 177 4.41 16.19 -7.91
N SER A 178 4.06 16.64 -9.11
CA SER A 178 2.90 16.15 -9.84
C SER A 178 3.32 15.46 -11.14
N ARG A 179 2.34 14.93 -11.88
CA ARG A 179 2.55 14.44 -13.25
C ARG A 179 3.07 15.53 -14.20
N THR A 180 2.83 16.81 -13.89
CA THR A 180 3.14 17.96 -14.76
C THR A 180 4.41 18.70 -14.38
N GLY A 181 4.89 18.58 -13.15
CA GLY A 181 6.07 19.31 -12.70
C GLY A 181 6.40 19.21 -11.22
N LEU A 182 7.53 19.81 -10.88
CA LEU A 182 7.96 20.15 -9.54
C LEU A 182 7.51 21.58 -9.21
N TYR A 183 6.85 21.75 -8.07
CA TYR A 183 6.40 23.03 -7.56
C TYR A 183 6.93 23.27 -6.14
N ILE A 184 7.15 24.53 -5.80
CA ILE A 184 7.44 24.97 -4.43
C ILE A 184 6.34 25.90 -3.97
N TYR A 185 5.80 25.64 -2.78
CA TYR A 185 4.84 26.50 -2.13
C TYR A 185 5.45 27.12 -0.86
N PRO A 186 5.22 28.42 -0.61
CA PRO A 186 5.58 29.03 0.66
C PRO A 186 4.79 28.37 1.81
N PRO A 187 5.32 28.32 3.04
CA PRO A 187 4.77 27.57 4.18
C PRO A 187 3.28 27.84 4.46
N GLN A 188 2.90 29.12 4.60
CA GLN A 188 1.57 29.46 5.10
C GLN A 188 0.62 29.96 4.03
N ARG A 189 1.05 30.93 3.20
CA ARG A 189 0.21 31.57 2.17
C ARG A 189 1.04 32.01 0.98
N GLY A 190 0.38 32.12 -0.17
CA GLY A 190 0.98 32.60 -1.42
C GLY A 190 0.89 31.60 -2.57
N PRO A 191 1.15 32.04 -3.81
CA PRO A 191 1.15 31.17 -4.98
C PRO A 191 2.33 30.19 -4.91
N GLY A 192 2.15 29.01 -5.52
CA GLY A 192 3.26 28.10 -5.78
C GLY A 192 4.02 28.52 -7.03
N VAL A 193 5.32 28.23 -7.06
CA VAL A 193 6.19 28.47 -8.22
C VAL A 193 6.50 27.13 -8.87
N LEU A 194 6.35 27.05 -10.20
CA LEU A 194 6.81 25.92 -10.98
C LEU A 194 8.33 25.99 -11.11
N VAL A 195 9.03 24.96 -10.65
CA VAL A 195 10.49 24.90 -10.62
C VAL A 195 11.05 23.98 -11.71
N LYS A 196 10.26 23.01 -12.18
CA LYS A 196 10.68 22.15 -13.30
C LYS A 196 9.48 21.48 -13.95
N ARG A 197 9.46 21.40 -15.28
CA ARG A 197 8.49 20.59 -16.04
C ARG A 197 9.02 19.17 -16.22
N ALA A 198 8.68 18.28 -15.29
CA ALA A 198 9.02 16.87 -15.36
C ALA A 198 8.06 16.05 -14.50
N THR A 199 7.90 14.77 -14.81
CA THR A 199 7.23 13.82 -13.91
C THR A 199 8.17 13.48 -12.77
N VAL A 200 7.79 13.85 -11.55
CA VAL A 200 8.59 13.63 -10.34
C VAL A 200 8.10 12.36 -9.66
N ALA A 201 9.00 11.37 -9.53
CA ALA A 201 8.71 10.11 -8.86
C ALA A 201 8.80 10.24 -7.33
N ALA A 202 9.81 10.96 -6.84
CA ALA A 202 10.07 11.16 -5.42
C ALA A 202 10.78 12.49 -5.16
N ILE A 203 10.64 13.01 -3.94
CA ILE A 203 11.17 14.30 -3.49
C ILE A 203 11.77 14.12 -2.10
N ALA A 204 12.93 14.73 -1.87
CA ALA A 204 13.46 15.00 -0.54
C ALA A 204 13.83 16.49 -0.47
N ALA A 205 13.27 17.20 0.52
CA ALA A 205 13.51 18.61 0.75
C ALA A 205 14.51 18.81 1.90
N ALA A 206 15.43 19.76 1.71
CA ALA A 206 16.37 20.28 2.71
C ALA A 206 16.30 21.81 2.68
N ASP A 207 16.67 22.53 3.73
CA ASP A 207 16.45 23.99 3.88
C ASP A 207 16.68 24.86 2.63
N THR A 208 17.73 24.55 1.86
CA THR A 208 18.16 25.34 0.69
C THR A 208 18.06 24.59 -0.64
N ARG A 209 17.71 23.30 -0.62
CA ARG A 209 17.76 22.43 -1.80
C ARG A 209 16.63 21.41 -1.84
N ILE A 210 16.26 21.03 -3.04
CA ILE A 210 15.33 19.95 -3.33
C ILE A 210 16.08 18.89 -4.13
N TYR A 211 15.98 17.66 -3.68
CA TYR A 211 16.39 16.50 -4.43
C TYR A 211 15.16 15.87 -5.04
N ILE A 212 15.24 15.55 -6.33
CA ILE A 212 14.14 14.90 -7.03
C ILE A 212 14.63 13.67 -7.77
N ALA A 213 13.75 12.68 -7.86
CA ALA A 213 13.90 11.56 -8.75
C ALA A 213 13.00 11.74 -9.97
N THR A 214 13.58 11.66 -11.17
CA THR A 214 12.87 11.61 -12.45
C THR A 214 13.32 10.39 -13.21
N ASP A 215 12.48 9.35 -13.26
CA ASP A 215 12.82 8.03 -13.80
C ASP A 215 14.08 7.45 -13.12
N ASN A 216 15.19 7.25 -13.84
CA ASN A 216 16.44 6.75 -13.28
C ASN A 216 17.44 7.87 -12.90
N ARG A 217 17.05 9.14 -12.99
CA ARG A 217 17.93 10.28 -12.70
C ARG A 217 17.56 10.93 -11.38
N VAL A 218 18.55 11.23 -10.55
CA VAL A 218 18.39 12.01 -9.33
C VAL A 218 19.04 13.37 -9.52
N GLU A 219 18.30 14.45 -9.32
CA GLU A 219 18.77 15.83 -9.52
C GLU A 219 18.83 16.59 -8.20
N SER A 220 19.77 17.52 -8.08
CA SER A 220 19.87 18.48 -6.97
C SER A 220 19.54 19.88 -7.46
N ILE A 221 18.48 20.47 -6.91
CA ILE A 221 17.90 21.72 -7.38
C ILE A 221 17.90 22.74 -6.22
N PRO A 222 18.49 23.93 -6.37
CA PRO A 222 18.37 24.98 -5.36
C PRO A 222 16.93 25.49 -5.28
N VAL A 223 16.46 25.93 -4.10
CA VAL A 223 15.10 26.45 -3.92
C VAL A 223 14.83 27.71 -4.76
N SER A 224 15.87 28.50 -5.06
CA SER A 224 15.80 29.68 -5.93
C SER A 224 15.88 29.36 -7.43
N ALA A 225 15.75 28.09 -7.81
CA ALA A 225 15.86 27.63 -9.18
C ALA A 225 14.80 28.22 -10.12
N ASP A 226 15.23 28.53 -11.34
CA ASP A 226 14.36 28.81 -12.48
C ASP A 226 14.05 27.51 -13.28
N SER A 227 12.85 27.45 -13.83
CA SER A 227 12.25 26.28 -14.48
C SER A 227 12.79 25.94 -15.86
N GLU A 228 13.55 26.85 -16.48
CA GLU A 228 14.09 26.69 -17.83
C GLU A 228 15.45 26.00 -17.86
N ARG A 229 16.10 25.80 -16.71
CA ARG A 229 17.47 25.26 -16.63
C ARG A 229 17.51 23.76 -16.34
N ALA A 230 18.45 23.06 -16.97
CA ALA A 230 18.83 21.71 -16.57
C ALA A 230 19.71 21.75 -15.31
N TRP A 231 19.32 20.99 -14.29
CA TRP A 231 20.04 20.93 -13.03
C TRP A 231 21.05 19.77 -12.98
N PRO A 232 22.11 19.90 -12.17
CA PRO A 232 23.04 18.81 -11.91
C PRO A 232 22.31 17.58 -11.37
N GLY A 233 22.75 16.41 -11.77
CA GLY A 233 22.14 15.16 -11.35
C GLY A 233 22.91 13.95 -11.84
N THR A 234 22.54 12.80 -11.29
CA THR A 234 23.25 11.54 -11.45
C THR A 234 22.27 10.48 -11.93
N THR A 235 22.63 9.82 -13.02
CA THR A 235 21.83 8.73 -13.60
C THR A 235 22.23 7.41 -12.95
N LEU A 236 21.24 6.70 -12.43
CA LEU A 236 21.39 5.39 -11.81
C LEU A 236 21.10 4.28 -12.81
N ALA A 237 21.53 3.06 -12.47
CA ALA A 237 21.37 1.88 -13.32
C ALA A 237 19.92 1.38 -13.43
N ALA A 238 19.01 1.85 -12.58
CA ALA A 238 17.61 1.46 -12.55
C ALA A 238 16.69 2.63 -12.17
N PRO A 239 15.39 2.55 -12.52
CA PRO A 239 14.41 3.55 -12.11
C PRO A 239 14.38 3.74 -10.60
N VAL A 240 14.33 5.01 -10.18
CA VAL A 240 14.24 5.42 -8.78
C VAL A 240 12.78 5.53 -8.39
N ARG A 241 12.41 4.85 -7.30
CA ARG A 241 11.03 4.82 -6.78
C ARG A 241 10.83 5.78 -5.63
N ASP A 242 11.86 5.93 -4.80
CA ASP A 242 11.82 6.79 -3.65
C ASP A 242 13.21 7.29 -3.26
N ILE A 243 13.26 8.43 -2.58
CA ILE A 243 14.50 9.03 -2.08
C ILE A 243 14.32 9.52 -0.65
N ALA A 244 15.36 9.36 0.17
CA ALA A 244 15.38 9.86 1.54
C ALA A 244 16.72 10.53 1.83
N ILE A 245 16.68 11.71 2.44
CA ILE A 245 17.89 12.44 2.82
C ILE A 245 18.30 12.09 4.25
N ASP A 246 19.60 11.85 4.40
CA ASP A 246 20.30 11.87 5.67
C ASP A 246 21.14 13.13 5.74
N GLU A 247 20.57 14.18 6.32
CA GLU A 247 21.21 15.50 6.42
C GLU A 247 22.47 15.46 7.29
N GLY A 248 22.44 14.69 8.38
CA GLY A 248 23.56 14.59 9.32
C GLY A 248 24.82 14.01 8.68
N ARG A 249 24.67 13.15 7.67
CA ARG A 249 25.79 12.56 6.91
C ARG A 249 25.97 13.14 5.51
N ALA A 250 25.14 14.09 5.10
CA ALA A 250 25.09 14.62 3.73
C ALA A 250 25.01 13.51 2.68
N VAL A 251 24.14 12.52 2.91
CA VAL A 251 23.89 11.40 2.01
C VAL A 251 22.44 11.40 1.58
N LEU A 252 22.20 11.24 0.29
CA LEU A 252 20.88 10.96 -0.26
C LEU A 252 20.80 9.46 -0.59
N TRP A 253 19.81 8.78 -0.03
CA TRP A 253 19.52 7.39 -0.31
C TRP A 253 18.46 7.29 -1.39
N ALA A 254 18.74 6.55 -2.46
CA ALA A 254 17.83 6.33 -3.57
C ALA A 254 17.44 4.85 -3.63
N SER A 255 16.15 4.58 -3.42
CA SER A 255 15.58 3.26 -3.56
C SER A 255 15.14 3.04 -5.01
N THR A 256 15.59 1.93 -5.60
CA THR A 256 15.34 1.61 -7.02
C THR A 256 14.60 0.28 -7.17
N ASP A 257 14.35 -0.12 -8.42
CA ASP A 257 13.77 -1.44 -8.73
C ASP A 257 14.63 -2.64 -8.32
N ARG A 258 15.90 -2.43 -7.98
CA ARG A 258 16.86 -3.51 -7.72
C ARG A 258 17.82 -3.26 -6.56
N ASP A 259 18.13 -2.01 -6.25
CA ASP A 259 19.19 -1.64 -5.32
C ASP A 259 18.78 -0.44 -4.46
N LEU A 260 19.37 -0.33 -3.26
CA LEU A 260 19.42 0.91 -2.50
C LEU A 260 20.80 1.54 -2.72
N VAL A 261 20.81 2.78 -3.22
CA VAL A 261 22.02 3.49 -3.64
C VAL A 261 22.29 4.68 -2.71
N ALA A 262 23.52 4.80 -2.22
CA ALA A 262 23.99 5.95 -1.45
C ALA A 262 24.65 6.97 -2.38
N LEU A 263 24.13 8.21 -2.36
CA LEU A 263 24.68 9.34 -3.10
C LEU A 263 25.23 10.37 -2.10
N ARG A 264 26.53 10.60 -2.10
CA ARG A 264 27.13 11.70 -1.34
C ARG A 264 26.74 13.03 -1.96
N ILE A 265 26.29 13.95 -1.12
CA ILE A 265 25.97 15.33 -1.49
C ILE A 265 27.26 16.15 -1.32
N THR A 266 27.71 16.83 -2.38
CA THR A 266 28.88 17.72 -2.33
C THR A 266 28.59 18.97 -3.15
N GLY A 267 28.13 20.02 -2.46
CA GLY A 267 27.62 21.24 -3.10
C GLY A 267 26.44 20.90 -4.01
N ASP A 268 26.63 21.08 -5.32
CA ASP A 268 25.61 20.76 -6.33
C ASP A 268 25.70 19.32 -6.87
N SER A 269 26.75 18.58 -6.50
CA SER A 269 27.03 17.27 -7.07
C SER A 269 26.47 16.14 -6.21
N LEU A 270 25.96 15.10 -6.88
CA LEU A 270 25.53 13.84 -6.28
C LEU A 270 26.46 12.74 -6.78
N VAL A 271 27.23 12.12 -5.89
CA VAL A 271 28.21 11.09 -6.27
C VAL A 271 27.82 9.76 -5.65
N VAL A 272 27.66 8.72 -6.47
CA VAL A 272 27.41 7.37 -5.95
C VAL A 272 28.64 6.91 -5.15
N ILE A 273 28.42 6.56 -3.89
CA ILE A 273 29.47 6.10 -2.97
C ILE A 273 29.26 4.68 -2.46
N GLY A 274 28.05 4.15 -2.54
CA GLY A 274 27.71 2.82 -2.05
C GLY A 274 26.44 2.30 -2.69
N THR A 275 26.28 0.99 -2.73
CA THR A 275 25.11 0.33 -3.30
C THR A 275 24.93 -1.02 -2.62
N VAL A 276 23.68 -1.38 -2.31
CA VAL A 276 23.32 -2.70 -1.80
C VAL A 276 22.14 -3.26 -2.59
N PRO A 277 22.20 -4.52 -3.05
CA PRO A 277 21.09 -5.13 -3.76
C PRO A 277 19.89 -5.34 -2.84
N LEU A 278 18.70 -5.09 -3.39
CA LEU A 278 17.42 -5.34 -2.76
C LEU A 278 16.86 -6.68 -3.27
N PRO A 279 16.25 -7.51 -2.40
CA PRO A 279 15.54 -8.73 -2.81
C PRO A 279 14.28 -8.49 -3.67
N GLY A 280 13.87 -7.23 -3.88
CA GLY A 280 12.72 -6.83 -4.66
C GLY A 280 12.73 -5.33 -4.98
N ILE A 281 11.68 -4.86 -5.65
CA ILE A 281 11.51 -3.44 -6.01
C ILE A 281 11.33 -2.62 -4.74
N GLY A 282 12.24 -1.68 -4.45
CA GLY A 282 12.15 -0.83 -3.27
C GLY A 282 11.21 0.36 -3.49
N LEU A 283 9.95 0.22 -3.08
CA LEU A 283 8.87 1.19 -3.31
C LEU A 283 8.98 2.45 -2.45
N ARG A 284 9.40 2.29 -1.19
CA ARG A 284 9.52 3.36 -0.19
C ARG A 284 10.75 3.14 0.67
N VAL A 285 11.46 4.21 1.02
CA VAL A 285 12.62 4.15 1.91
C VAL A 285 12.51 5.17 3.03
N VAL A 286 12.73 4.71 4.26
CA VAL A 286 12.84 5.57 5.44
C VAL A 286 14.18 5.31 6.12
N ILE A 287 14.77 6.38 6.65
CA ILE A 287 16.08 6.37 7.31
C ILE A 287 15.89 6.78 8.77
N ASP A 288 16.38 5.95 9.70
CA ASP A 288 16.57 6.33 11.11
C ASP A 288 18.00 5.99 11.51
N ARG A 289 18.81 7.04 11.76
CA ARG A 289 20.21 6.92 12.17
C ARG A 289 20.99 5.97 11.26
N SER A 290 21.42 4.81 11.77
CA SER A 290 22.22 3.83 11.02
C SER A 290 21.39 2.73 10.33
N LEU A 291 20.07 2.89 10.25
CA LEU A 291 19.18 1.90 9.64
C LEU A 291 18.33 2.52 8.53
N ALA A 292 18.29 1.84 7.38
CA ALA A 292 17.28 2.07 6.35
C ALA A 292 16.25 0.94 6.38
N ALA A 293 14.96 1.28 6.32
CA ALA A 293 13.89 0.33 6.04
C ALA A 293 13.31 0.61 4.66
N VAL A 294 13.24 -0.44 3.83
CA VAL A 294 12.76 -0.34 2.44
C VAL A 294 11.54 -1.23 2.27
N ALA A 295 10.38 -0.64 1.97
CA ALA A 295 9.18 -1.40 1.62
C ALA A 295 9.33 -1.97 0.20
N MET A 296 9.08 -3.27 0.03
CA MET A 296 9.30 -3.99 -1.23
C MET A 296 8.05 -4.72 -1.74
N GLY A 297 6.86 -4.21 -1.40
CA GLY A 297 5.59 -4.81 -1.81
C GLY A 297 5.45 -6.24 -1.28
N GLU A 298 5.26 -7.21 -2.18
CA GLU A 298 5.08 -8.63 -1.83
C GLU A 298 6.33 -9.28 -1.22
N LYS A 299 7.50 -8.66 -1.37
CA LYS A 299 8.75 -9.12 -0.73
C LYS A 299 8.90 -8.63 0.71
N GLY A 300 7.91 -7.89 1.23
CA GLY A 300 7.91 -7.38 2.59
C GLY A 300 8.80 -6.15 2.75
N VAL A 301 9.62 -6.11 3.80
CA VAL A 301 10.50 -4.98 4.14
C VAL A 301 11.94 -5.46 4.28
N ALA A 302 12.88 -4.77 3.64
CA ALA A 302 14.32 -4.96 3.87
C ALA A 302 14.79 -3.98 4.94
N LEU A 303 15.55 -4.48 5.90
CA LEU A 303 16.27 -3.69 6.90
C LEU A 303 17.75 -3.69 6.53
N ILE A 304 18.32 -2.51 6.33
CA ILE A 304 19.67 -2.33 5.80
C ILE A 304 20.47 -1.52 6.79
N ASP A 305 21.60 -2.08 7.22
CA ASP A 305 22.61 -1.35 7.98
C ASP A 305 23.31 -0.39 7.02
N ILE A 306 23.18 0.90 7.35
CA ILE A 306 23.73 2.01 6.59
C ILE A 306 24.74 2.79 7.42
N ALA A 307 25.24 2.26 8.55
CA ALA A 307 26.18 2.94 9.43
C ALA A 307 27.40 3.48 8.65
N ASP A 308 27.92 2.68 7.72
CA ASP A 308 28.87 3.10 6.69
C ASP A 308 28.13 3.25 5.34
N PRO A 309 27.89 4.48 4.85
CA PRO A 309 27.23 4.72 3.57
C PRO A 309 28.01 4.22 2.34
N VAL A 310 29.32 3.96 2.48
CA VAL A 310 30.15 3.41 1.39
C VAL A 310 29.96 1.90 1.28
N HIS A 311 29.69 1.22 2.39
CA HIS A 311 29.48 -0.23 2.46
C HIS A 311 28.16 -0.60 3.14
N PRO A 312 27.01 -0.17 2.60
CA PRO A 312 25.71 -0.57 3.13
C PRO A 312 25.52 -2.09 2.98
N LYS A 313 24.85 -2.71 3.95
CA LYS A 313 24.62 -4.17 3.95
C LYS A 313 23.23 -4.52 4.45
N THR A 314 22.62 -5.54 3.84
CA THR A 314 21.34 -6.08 4.32
C THR A 314 21.52 -6.66 5.71
N ARG A 315 20.78 -6.14 6.69
CA ARG A 315 20.74 -6.64 8.07
C ARG A 315 19.74 -7.77 8.19
N ALA A 316 18.51 -7.56 7.70
CA ALA A 316 17.43 -8.53 7.80
C ALA A 316 16.31 -8.25 6.78
N SER A 317 15.35 -9.18 6.68
CA SER A 317 14.10 -9.01 5.95
C SER A 317 12.91 -9.39 6.82
N TRP A 318 11.81 -8.68 6.67
CA TRP A 318 10.53 -8.98 7.31
C TRP A 318 9.46 -9.22 6.25
N THR A 319 8.74 -10.35 6.33
CA THR A 319 7.88 -10.82 5.22
C THR A 319 6.46 -11.19 5.64
N ASP A 320 6.01 -10.74 6.82
CA ASP A 320 4.71 -11.18 7.35
C ASP A 320 3.53 -10.50 6.64
N ALA A 321 3.69 -9.29 6.09
CA ALA A 321 2.65 -8.62 5.28
C ALA A 321 2.49 -9.26 3.90
N ARG A 322 1.27 -9.23 3.33
CA ARG A 322 1.07 -9.66 1.93
C ARG A 322 1.69 -8.68 0.96
N PHE A 323 1.60 -7.41 1.31
CA PHE A 323 2.14 -6.31 0.53
C PHE A 323 2.49 -5.18 1.49
N ALA A 324 3.77 -4.79 1.55
CA ALA A 324 4.22 -3.60 2.25
C ALA A 324 4.16 -2.39 1.30
N TYR A 325 3.23 -1.48 1.55
CA TYR A 325 3.05 -0.27 0.74
C TYR A 325 4.03 0.82 1.14
N ASP A 326 4.19 1.00 2.45
CA ASP A 326 4.98 2.07 3.05
C ASP A 326 5.45 1.68 4.45
N VAL A 327 6.48 2.35 4.94
CA VAL A 327 7.13 2.06 6.22
C VAL A 327 7.53 3.34 6.95
N SER A 328 7.47 3.30 8.28
CA SER A 328 8.05 4.34 9.13
C SER A 328 8.77 3.72 10.32
N ILE A 329 9.78 4.41 10.84
CA ILE A 329 10.55 4.00 12.02
C ILE A 329 10.30 5.01 13.15
N ASP A 330 10.03 4.51 14.34
CA ASP A 330 10.09 5.29 15.58
C ASP A 330 10.89 4.50 16.63
N GLY A 331 12.13 4.94 16.85
CA GLY A 331 13.07 4.26 17.75
C GLY A 331 13.37 2.82 17.32
N GLN A 332 12.88 1.85 18.09
CA GLN A 332 13.10 0.41 17.83
C GLN A 332 11.89 -0.28 17.20
N ARG A 333 10.91 0.49 16.74
CA ARG A 333 9.69 0.00 16.10
C ARG A 333 9.66 0.40 14.65
N LEU A 334 9.29 -0.56 13.81
CA LEU A 334 8.91 -0.37 12.43
C LEU A 334 7.39 -0.49 12.33
N PHE A 335 6.77 0.51 11.72
CA PHE A 335 5.36 0.46 11.36
C PHE A 335 5.26 0.19 9.86
N VAL A 336 4.46 -0.80 9.47
CA VAL A 336 4.31 -1.18 8.06
C VAL A 336 2.86 -1.01 7.63
N ALA A 337 2.63 -0.12 6.66
CA ALA A 337 1.34 0.06 6.02
C ALA A 337 1.10 -1.12 5.05
N ALA A 338 0.13 -1.99 5.37
CA ALA A 338 -0.14 -3.21 4.63
C ALA A 338 -1.49 -3.20 3.89
N GLY A 339 -1.95 -2.01 3.50
CA GLY A 339 -3.19 -1.82 2.74
C GLY A 339 -4.39 -2.40 3.49
N PRO A 340 -5.16 -3.33 2.88
CA PRO A 340 -6.35 -3.94 3.50
C PRO A 340 -6.10 -4.64 4.84
N GLU A 341 -4.87 -5.05 5.14
CA GLU A 341 -4.55 -5.75 6.39
C GLU A 341 -4.47 -4.77 7.59
N GLY A 342 -4.27 -3.49 7.34
CA GLY A 342 -4.01 -2.46 8.36
C GLY A 342 -2.53 -2.20 8.55
N VAL A 343 -2.11 -1.95 9.79
CA VAL A 343 -0.72 -1.60 10.13
C VAL A 343 -0.08 -2.68 10.98
N TYR A 344 1.07 -3.21 10.54
CA TYR A 344 1.89 -4.08 11.36
C TYR A 344 2.83 -3.24 12.25
N LEU A 345 2.93 -3.61 13.53
CA LEU A 345 3.99 -3.15 14.43
C LEU A 345 5.04 -4.24 14.52
N VAL A 346 6.29 -3.88 14.26
CA VAL A 346 7.41 -4.82 14.20
C VAL A 346 8.54 -4.27 15.08
N ASN A 347 9.04 -5.10 16.00
CA ASN A 347 10.24 -4.81 16.76
C ASN A 347 11.47 -5.08 15.89
N ILE A 348 12.36 -4.09 15.79
CA ILE A 348 13.58 -4.14 14.97
C ILE A 348 14.87 -3.96 15.79
N SER A 349 14.80 -4.10 17.13
CA SER A 349 15.94 -3.92 18.02
C SER A 349 16.99 -5.03 17.90
N GLY A 350 16.55 -6.28 17.73
CA GLY A 350 17.42 -7.44 17.51
C GLY A 350 17.74 -7.71 16.05
N ASP A 351 18.52 -8.76 15.79
CA ASP A 351 18.94 -9.14 14.43
C ASP A 351 17.79 -9.63 13.55
N THR A 352 16.77 -10.22 14.18
CA THR A 352 15.57 -10.70 13.49
C THR A 352 14.38 -9.80 13.83
N PRO A 353 13.70 -9.19 12.84
CA PRO A 353 12.49 -8.41 13.08
C PRO A 353 11.37 -9.33 13.61
N LYS A 354 10.63 -8.86 14.62
CA LYS A 354 9.54 -9.63 15.24
C LYS A 354 8.24 -8.83 15.23
N THR A 355 7.20 -9.40 14.63
CA THR A 355 5.87 -8.79 14.66
C THR A 355 5.32 -8.76 16.09
N ILE A 356 5.08 -7.54 16.58
CA ILE A 356 4.42 -7.28 17.88
C ILE A 356 2.91 -7.52 17.72
N GLY A 357 2.33 -7.02 16.62
CA GLY A 357 0.94 -7.27 16.28
C GLY A 357 0.44 -6.47 15.09
N LEU A 358 -0.85 -6.61 14.81
CA LEU A 358 -1.52 -6.07 13.63
C LEU A 358 -2.74 -5.24 14.02
N ALA A 359 -2.66 -3.93 13.73
CA ALA A 359 -3.70 -2.95 14.01
C ALA A 359 -4.66 -2.79 12.82
N ARG A 360 -5.62 -3.72 12.73
CA ARG A 360 -6.64 -3.75 11.66
C ARG A 360 -7.62 -2.56 11.72
N SER A 361 -7.76 -1.97 12.91
CA SER A 361 -8.65 -0.81 13.12
C SER A 361 -8.14 0.47 12.44
N LEU A 362 -6.90 0.50 11.96
CA LEU A 362 -6.31 1.66 11.28
C LEU A 362 -6.60 1.69 9.77
N GLY A 363 -7.51 0.83 9.28
CA GLY A 363 -8.11 0.97 7.96
C GLY A 363 -7.27 0.42 6.80
N PHE A 364 -7.51 0.94 5.58
CA PHE A 364 -6.65 0.64 4.44
C PHE A 364 -5.40 1.52 4.53
N ALA A 365 -4.37 1.05 5.22
CA ALA A 365 -3.15 1.82 5.44
C ALA A 365 -2.30 1.86 4.17
N SER A 366 -2.19 3.04 3.56
CA SER A 366 -1.53 3.22 2.26
C SER A 366 -0.23 4.02 2.30
N ALA A 367 -0.13 4.96 3.23
CA ALA A 367 1.08 5.71 3.53
C ALA A 367 1.19 5.87 5.05
N ILE A 368 2.41 5.95 5.55
CA ILE A 368 2.69 6.03 6.98
C ILE A 368 3.92 6.88 7.25
N ALA A 369 3.85 7.76 8.24
CA ALA A 369 4.97 8.62 8.63
C ALA A 369 5.04 8.74 10.14
N SER A 370 6.23 8.64 10.72
CA SER A 370 6.46 8.80 12.15
C SER A 370 7.30 10.04 12.41
N HIS A 371 6.93 10.81 13.42
CA HIS A 371 7.67 11.99 13.87
C HIS A 371 7.32 12.28 15.34
N ASP A 372 8.32 12.63 16.15
CA ASP A 372 8.20 12.98 17.57
C ASP A 372 7.29 12.05 18.40
N GLY A 373 7.47 10.74 18.27
CA GLY A 373 6.70 9.76 19.04
C GLY A 373 5.22 9.64 18.63
N HIS A 374 4.83 10.21 17.48
CA HIS A 374 3.55 10.01 16.84
C HIS A 374 3.72 9.33 15.48
N THR A 375 2.72 8.52 15.09
CA THR A 375 2.67 7.87 13.78
C THR A 375 1.36 8.22 13.11
N PHE A 376 1.46 8.65 11.85
CA PHE A 376 0.37 9.15 11.02
C PHE A 376 0.11 8.15 9.89
N ILE A 377 -1.15 7.84 9.65
CA ILE A 377 -1.58 6.79 8.73
C ILE A 377 -2.64 7.36 7.79
N LEU A 378 -2.45 7.17 6.49
CA LEU A 378 -3.48 7.47 5.50
C LEU A 378 -4.37 6.25 5.24
N ASP A 379 -5.64 6.36 5.63
CA ASP A 379 -6.69 5.42 5.30
C ASP A 379 -7.36 5.80 3.97
N ARG A 380 -6.98 5.11 2.90
CA ARG A 380 -7.54 5.36 1.56
C ARG A 380 -8.96 4.86 1.38
N ARG A 381 -9.49 4.05 2.29
CA ARG A 381 -10.86 3.54 2.19
C ARG A 381 -11.87 4.54 2.74
N THR A 382 -11.48 5.32 3.75
CA THR A 382 -12.35 6.33 4.36
C THR A 382 -11.89 7.76 4.07
N ASN A 383 -10.83 7.93 3.27
CA ASN A 383 -10.18 9.22 3.02
C ASN A 383 -9.90 9.97 4.32
N ALA A 384 -9.18 9.33 5.23
CA ALA A 384 -8.91 9.87 6.55
C ALA A 384 -7.43 9.85 6.90
N LEU A 385 -6.98 10.88 7.60
CA LEU A 385 -5.70 10.90 8.29
C LEU A 385 -5.93 10.46 9.74
N ARG A 386 -5.20 9.42 10.15
CA ARG A 386 -5.22 8.89 11.52
C ARG A 386 -3.89 9.16 12.19
N ARG A 387 -3.89 9.54 13.47
CA ARG A 387 -2.68 9.65 14.30
C ARG A 387 -2.77 8.70 15.49
N ILE A 388 -1.71 7.95 15.72
CA ILE A 388 -1.48 7.14 16.93
C ILE A 388 -0.25 7.66 17.69
N VAL A 389 -0.16 7.31 18.98
CA VAL A 389 1.10 7.45 19.73
C VAL A 389 1.99 6.26 19.37
N SER A 390 3.28 6.47 19.15
CA SER A 390 4.20 5.42 18.68
C SER A 390 4.69 4.49 19.80
N THR A 391 4.40 4.79 21.07
CA THR A 391 4.88 4.04 22.23
C THR A 391 4.19 2.70 22.50
N TYR A 392 3.19 2.30 21.69
CA TYR A 392 2.40 1.06 21.88
C TYR A 392 3.16 -0.26 21.64
#